data_AF-A0A2E2B015-F1
#
_entry.id   AF-A0A2E2B015-F1
#
_cell.length_a   1.000
_cell.length_b   1.000
_cell.length_c   1.000
_cell.angle_alpha   90.00
_cell.angle_beta   90.00
_cell.angle_gamma   90.00
#
_symmetry.space_group_name_H-M   'P 1'
#
loop_
_entity.id
_entity.type
_entity.pdbx_description
1 polymer ?
#
loop_
_entity_poly.entity_id
_entity_poly.type
_entity_poly.pdbx_seq_one_letter_code
_entity_poly.pdbx_strand_id
1 'polypeptide(L)'
;MSNTSDKPNLDELFAQDYQNPNLALQSLKQATEANWNNVHRKGSTAHLPARGNVLLTGDLHDHTYFFAMICKLAKLHKNPDQHVVLHELIHGEHMVNDMDFSVRLLLKAAALKAAYPDQVHIMLGNHELAQFIGSGTFKKGVTHVQAFNDGVDYIFGDRSEEIHQAINAFIASMLLAVKCPNGIMCSHSLPSPNRMLEFDPKVIHRKIKQDDLADNSDVYALVWGRNQTPDVTSRLQFAWDTRVFVCGHQKADMGYETQTDSMLILASNHGHGMVLPIRLDEKYELSDLMVRCVPLAGVM
;
A
#
# COMPACT_ATOMS: atom_id res chain seq x y z
N MET A 1 -2.42 20.53 16.29
CA MET A 1 -1.03 20.18 16.63
C MET A 1 -1.10 18.96 17.53
N SER A 2 -0.91 17.75 17.00
CA SER A 2 -0.83 16.58 17.88
C SER A 2 0.53 16.60 18.57
N ASN A 3 0.51 16.47 19.89
CA ASN A 3 1.70 16.46 20.71
C ASN A 3 2.52 15.21 20.33
N THR A 4 3.77 15.39 19.92
CA THR A 4 4.65 14.28 19.52
C THR A 4 5.01 13.36 20.69
N SER A 5 4.71 13.76 21.93
CA SER A 5 4.99 13.01 23.16
C SER A 5 4.09 11.81 23.43
N ASP A 6 2.93 11.69 22.76
CA ASP A 6 1.91 10.67 23.10
C ASP A 6 1.81 9.55 22.06
N LYS A 7 2.71 9.53 21.05
CA LYS A 7 2.68 8.49 20.02
C LYS A 7 3.41 7.23 20.51
N PRO A 8 2.80 6.04 20.34
CA PRO A 8 3.39 4.81 20.85
C PRO A 8 4.72 4.51 20.14
N ASN A 9 5.68 4.00 20.92
CA ASN A 9 6.91 3.46 20.39
C ASN A 9 6.61 2.29 19.44
N LEU A 10 7.30 2.23 18.29
CA LEU A 10 7.11 1.16 17.31
C LEU A 10 7.39 -0.24 17.88
N ASP A 11 8.38 -0.36 18.77
CA ASP A 11 8.71 -1.65 19.40
C ASP A 11 7.57 -2.10 20.32
N GLU A 12 7.00 -1.18 21.11
CA GLU A 12 5.84 -1.45 21.96
C GLU A 12 4.59 -1.76 21.15
N LEU A 13 4.37 -1.03 20.05
CA LEU A 13 3.25 -1.26 19.14
C LEU A 13 3.31 -2.68 18.55
N PHE A 14 4.47 -3.08 18.02
CA PHE A 14 4.61 -4.37 17.34
C PHE A 14 4.83 -5.56 18.27
N ALA A 15 5.11 -5.33 19.56
CA ALA A 15 5.16 -6.36 20.60
C ALA A 15 3.76 -6.81 21.09
N GLN A 16 2.70 -6.08 20.75
CA GLN A 16 1.34 -6.45 21.14
C GLN A 16 0.89 -7.77 20.48
N ASP A 17 0.04 -8.52 21.18
CA ASP A 17 -0.51 -9.77 20.68
C ASP A 17 -1.70 -9.54 19.74
N TYR A 18 -1.40 -9.31 18.47
CA TYR A 18 -2.43 -9.18 17.43
C TYR A 18 -3.17 -10.48 17.09
N GLN A 19 -2.86 -11.61 17.73
CA GLN A 19 -3.69 -12.81 17.67
C GLN A 19 -4.87 -12.72 18.65
N ASN A 20 -4.85 -11.77 19.58
CA ASN A 20 -6.02 -11.44 20.38
C ASN A 20 -7.12 -10.83 19.48
N PRO A 21 -8.30 -11.48 19.34
CA PRO A 21 -9.34 -11.03 18.42
C PRO A 21 -9.86 -9.63 18.73
N ASN A 22 -9.92 -9.24 20.01
CA ASN A 22 -10.40 -7.91 20.39
C ASN A 22 -9.41 -6.82 19.96
N LEU A 23 -8.11 -7.05 20.14
CA LEU A 23 -7.08 -6.12 19.70
C LEU A 23 -7.01 -6.04 18.17
N ALA A 24 -7.13 -7.18 17.47
CA ALA A 24 -7.18 -7.23 16.02
C ALA A 24 -8.36 -6.43 15.46
N LEU A 25 -9.57 -6.66 15.97
CA LEU A 25 -10.78 -5.92 15.60
C LEU A 25 -10.65 -4.42 15.88
N GLN A 26 -10.12 -4.06 17.06
CA GLN A 26 -9.90 -2.67 17.43
C GLN A 26 -8.94 -1.99 16.44
N SER A 27 -7.82 -2.65 16.13
CA SER A 27 -6.79 -2.11 15.22
C SER A 27 -7.34 -1.90 13.81
N LEU A 28 -8.07 -2.88 13.27
CA LEU A 28 -8.71 -2.78 11.95
C LEU A 28 -9.75 -1.67 11.90
N LYS A 29 -10.61 -1.56 12.92
CA LYS A 29 -11.64 -0.50 13.00
C LYS A 29 -11.02 0.89 13.08
N GLN A 30 -10.06 1.08 13.99
CA GLN A 30 -9.37 2.36 14.13
C GLN A 30 -8.57 2.73 12.87
N ALA A 31 -7.93 1.76 12.22
CA ALA A 31 -7.22 1.99 10.98
C ALA A 31 -8.16 2.37 9.82
N THR A 32 -9.34 1.74 9.76
CA THR A 32 -10.40 2.06 8.80
C THR A 32 -10.88 3.49 8.97
N GLU A 33 -11.18 3.89 10.21
CA GLU A 33 -11.54 5.27 10.55
C GLU A 33 -10.41 6.25 10.22
N ALA A 34 -9.17 5.91 10.56
CA ALA A 34 -7.99 6.70 10.26
C ALA A 34 -7.74 6.85 8.76
N ASN A 35 -8.08 5.85 7.94
CA ASN A 35 -8.03 5.97 6.49
C ASN A 35 -9.07 6.96 5.98
N TRP A 36 -10.31 6.89 6.47
CA TRP A 36 -11.38 7.81 6.04
C TRP A 36 -11.19 9.24 6.51
N ASN A 37 -10.66 9.42 7.73
CA ASN A 37 -10.51 10.71 8.39
C ASN A 37 -9.10 11.33 8.23
N ASN A 38 -8.21 10.68 7.48
CA ASN A 38 -6.87 11.22 7.18
C ASN A 38 -6.99 12.63 6.60
N VAL A 39 -6.31 13.61 7.21
CA VAL A 39 -6.40 15.03 6.81
C VAL A 39 -5.91 15.28 5.38
N HIS A 40 -5.08 14.38 4.85
CA HIS A 40 -4.55 14.45 3.49
C HIS A 40 -5.50 13.83 2.46
N ARG A 41 -6.55 13.11 2.87
CA ARG A 41 -7.44 12.42 1.94
C ARG A 41 -8.29 13.39 1.12
N LYS A 42 -8.31 13.19 -0.20
CA LYS A 42 -9.20 13.83 -1.17
C LYS A 42 -9.77 12.76 -2.10
N GLY A 43 -11.04 12.43 -1.90
CA GLY A 43 -11.69 11.32 -2.60
C GLY A 43 -11.02 9.98 -2.26
N SER A 44 -10.41 9.35 -3.25
CA SER A 44 -9.71 8.07 -3.11
C SER A 44 -8.18 8.23 -3.06
N THR A 45 -7.68 9.45 -2.96
CA THR A 45 -6.24 9.74 -2.92
C THR A 45 -5.84 10.48 -1.65
N ALA A 46 -4.57 10.43 -1.27
CA ALA A 46 -3.99 11.36 -0.30
C ALA A 46 -3.13 12.39 -1.01
N HIS A 47 -3.28 13.67 -0.64
CA HIS A 47 -2.47 14.78 -1.14
C HIS A 47 -1.54 15.24 -0.02
N LEU A 48 -0.25 14.93 -0.18
CA LEU A 48 0.77 15.26 0.82
C LEU A 48 1.02 16.77 0.91
N PRO A 49 1.47 17.27 2.08
CA PRO A 49 1.72 18.69 2.29
C PRO A 49 2.92 19.19 1.47
N ALA A 50 3.05 20.51 1.34
CA ALA A 50 4.11 21.15 0.56
C ALA A 50 5.54 20.97 1.12
N ARG A 51 5.66 20.47 2.35
CA ARG A 51 6.92 20.27 3.08
C ARG A 51 6.87 18.94 3.82
N GLY A 52 8.03 18.42 4.16
CA GLY A 52 8.17 17.16 4.86
C GLY A 52 8.88 16.11 4.02
N ASN A 53 8.85 14.88 4.50
CA ASN A 53 9.47 13.74 3.83
C ASN A 53 8.45 12.63 3.69
N VAL A 54 8.51 11.90 2.58
CA VAL A 54 7.76 10.66 2.41
C VAL A 54 8.72 9.53 2.03
N LEU A 55 8.56 8.38 2.66
CA LEU A 55 9.20 7.14 2.27
C LEU A 55 8.21 6.34 1.41
N LEU A 56 8.50 6.23 0.11
CA LEU A 56 7.73 5.40 -0.80
C LEU A 56 8.26 3.96 -0.77
N THR A 57 7.37 2.98 -0.82
CA THR A 57 7.70 1.56 -0.90
C THR A 57 7.18 0.97 -2.22
N GLY A 58 7.65 -0.22 -2.54
CA GLY A 58 7.00 -1.12 -3.48
C GLY A 58 6.14 -2.15 -2.75
N ASP A 59 5.89 -3.27 -3.44
CA ASP A 59 5.12 -4.41 -2.94
C ASP A 59 5.80 -5.03 -1.72
N LEU A 60 5.02 -5.55 -0.76
CA LEU A 60 5.54 -6.09 0.51
C LEU A 60 5.34 -7.59 0.70
N HIS A 61 4.21 -8.16 0.27
CA HIS A 61 3.94 -9.60 0.28
C HIS A 61 4.37 -10.34 1.56
N ASP A 62 3.84 -9.93 2.72
CA ASP A 62 4.17 -10.49 4.03
C ASP A 62 5.67 -10.43 4.42
N HIS A 63 6.46 -9.56 3.81
CA HIS A 63 7.89 -9.45 4.11
C HIS A 63 8.15 -8.66 5.40
N THR A 64 7.79 -9.27 6.54
CA THR A 64 7.79 -8.67 7.88
C THR A 64 9.12 -8.03 8.30
N TYR A 65 10.26 -8.62 7.93
CA TYR A 65 11.58 -8.04 8.20
C TYR A 65 11.75 -6.66 7.54
N PHE A 66 11.33 -6.54 6.29
CA PHE A 66 11.44 -5.29 5.53
C PHE A 66 10.41 -4.28 5.94
N PHE A 67 9.19 -4.71 6.29
CA PHE A 67 8.22 -3.84 6.94
C PHE A 67 8.79 -3.18 8.21
N ALA A 68 9.49 -3.95 9.06
CA ALA A 68 10.14 -3.39 10.24
C ALA A 68 11.24 -2.37 9.89
N MET A 69 12.05 -2.63 8.85
CA MET A 69 13.07 -1.68 8.38
C MET A 69 12.46 -0.40 7.80
N ILE A 70 11.38 -0.53 7.03
CA ILE A 70 10.60 0.61 6.51
C ILE A 70 10.10 1.47 7.66
N CYS A 71 9.50 0.87 8.70
CA CYS A 71 9.00 1.61 9.86
C CYS A 71 10.13 2.37 10.59
N LYS A 72 11.31 1.75 10.74
CA LYS A 72 12.49 2.41 11.32
C LYS A 72 12.99 3.58 10.46
N LEU A 73 13.07 3.40 9.14
CA LEU A 73 13.52 4.42 8.20
C LEU A 73 12.56 5.61 8.09
N ALA A 74 11.25 5.34 8.15
CA ALA A 74 10.21 6.35 8.07
C ALA A 74 10.26 7.33 9.25
N LYS A 75 10.83 6.92 10.41
CA LYS A 75 11.06 7.80 11.58
C LYS A 75 9.81 8.60 12.01
N LEU A 76 8.64 7.98 11.90
CA LEU A 76 7.33 8.65 12.08
C LEU A 76 7.18 9.35 13.43
N HIS A 77 7.74 8.77 14.50
CA HIS A 77 7.72 9.33 15.85
C HIS A 77 8.52 10.63 16.00
N LYS A 78 9.48 10.92 15.10
CA LYS A 78 10.37 12.08 15.25
C LYS A 78 9.71 13.40 14.87
N ASN A 79 8.84 13.41 13.86
CA ASN A 79 8.22 14.62 13.34
C ASN A 79 6.90 14.26 12.60
N PRO A 80 5.79 14.98 12.84
CA PRO A 80 4.53 14.79 12.10
C PRO A 80 4.65 14.96 10.56
N ASP A 81 5.69 15.63 10.07
CA ASP A 81 5.96 15.82 8.63
C ASP A 81 6.70 14.63 7.99
N GLN A 82 6.85 13.51 8.71
CA GLN A 82 7.37 12.25 8.17
C GLN A 82 6.21 11.36 7.73
N HIS A 83 6.20 10.93 6.49
CA HIS A 83 5.16 10.08 5.93
C HIS A 83 5.74 8.77 5.39
N VAL A 84 4.91 7.75 5.30
CA VAL A 84 5.23 6.47 4.64
C VAL A 84 4.06 6.01 3.80
N VAL A 85 4.35 5.47 2.63
CA VAL A 85 3.36 4.81 1.77
C VAL A 85 3.59 3.30 1.85
N LEU A 86 2.53 2.51 1.99
CA LEU A 86 2.57 1.05 2.04
C LEU A 86 1.53 0.47 1.09
N HIS A 87 1.84 -0.63 0.41
CA HIS A 87 0.87 -1.37 -0.42
C HIS A 87 1.26 -2.83 -0.62
N GLU A 88 0.28 -3.65 -1.00
CA GLU A 88 0.42 -5.08 -1.26
C GLU A 88 1.07 -5.82 -0.09
N LEU A 89 0.37 -5.80 1.04
CA LEU A 89 0.84 -6.30 2.34
C LEU A 89 0.64 -7.81 2.48
N ILE A 90 -0.39 -8.36 1.85
CA ILE A 90 -0.81 -9.76 2.04
C ILE A 90 -0.29 -10.69 0.94
N HIS A 91 -0.52 -11.99 1.11
CA HIS A 91 -0.20 -13.04 0.15
C HIS A 91 1.29 -13.16 -0.15
N GLY A 92 2.05 -13.51 0.90
CA GLY A 92 3.48 -13.84 0.79
C GLY A 92 3.76 -15.12 0.02
N GLU A 93 5.02 -15.34 -0.35
CA GLU A 93 5.42 -16.53 -1.11
C GLU A 93 5.34 -17.84 -0.31
N HIS A 94 5.43 -17.72 1.02
CA HIS A 94 5.53 -18.84 1.95
C HIS A 94 4.20 -19.10 2.66
N MET A 95 3.67 -20.31 2.48
CA MET A 95 2.53 -20.83 3.23
C MET A 95 3.00 -21.85 4.27
N VAL A 96 2.26 -21.99 5.35
CA VAL A 96 2.50 -22.98 6.40
C VAL A 96 1.27 -23.87 6.50
N ASN A 97 1.43 -25.17 6.23
CA ASN A 97 0.31 -26.12 6.12
C ASN A 97 -0.79 -25.62 5.17
N ASP A 98 -0.38 -25.15 3.99
CA ASP A 98 -1.26 -24.56 2.95
C ASP A 98 -2.04 -23.30 3.37
N MET A 99 -1.79 -22.76 4.56
CA MET A 99 -2.36 -21.50 5.04
C MET A 99 -1.41 -20.32 4.81
N ASP A 100 -1.99 -19.16 4.52
CA ASP A 100 -1.32 -17.88 4.44
C ASP A 100 -1.56 -17.08 5.73
N PHE A 101 -0.49 -16.74 6.43
CA PHE A 101 -0.53 -16.02 7.71
C PHE A 101 -0.25 -14.51 7.58
N SER A 102 -0.29 -13.97 6.37
CA SER A 102 -0.03 -12.55 6.09
C SER A 102 -1.03 -11.58 6.72
N VAL A 103 -2.15 -12.09 7.25
CA VAL A 103 -3.02 -11.33 8.17
C VAL A 103 -2.23 -10.72 9.34
N ARG A 104 -1.14 -11.37 9.78
CA ARG A 104 -0.27 -10.85 10.85
C ARG A 104 0.41 -9.54 10.44
N LEU A 105 0.91 -9.44 9.21
CA LEU A 105 1.47 -8.18 8.71
C LEU A 105 0.37 -7.14 8.49
N LEU A 106 -0.77 -7.54 7.94
CA LEU A 106 -1.92 -6.65 7.75
C LEU A 106 -2.36 -5.99 9.07
N LEU A 107 -2.44 -6.74 10.16
CA LEU A 107 -2.80 -6.23 11.49
C LEU A 107 -1.74 -5.27 12.05
N LYS A 108 -0.46 -5.54 11.85
CA LYS A 108 0.62 -4.61 12.23
C LYS A 108 0.56 -3.31 11.43
N ALA A 109 0.27 -3.38 10.14
CA ALA A 109 0.08 -2.20 9.29
C ALA A 109 -1.17 -1.39 9.70
N ALA A 110 -2.28 -2.08 10.05
CA ALA A 110 -3.47 -1.44 10.58
C ALA A 110 -3.18 -0.72 11.90
N ALA A 111 -2.49 -1.37 12.83
CA ALA A 111 -2.10 -0.73 14.09
C ALA A 111 -1.16 0.46 13.89
N LEU A 112 -0.20 0.37 12.96
CA LEU A 112 0.66 1.49 12.57
C LEU A 112 -0.16 2.66 12.02
N LYS A 113 -1.15 2.39 11.16
CA LYS A 113 -2.07 3.38 10.63
C LYS A 113 -2.92 4.03 11.73
N ALA A 114 -3.44 3.25 12.67
CA ALA A 114 -4.22 3.75 13.79
C ALA A 114 -3.38 4.67 14.70
N ALA A 115 -2.11 4.33 14.94
CA ALA A 115 -1.19 5.13 15.76
C ALA A 115 -0.68 6.40 15.05
N TYR A 116 -0.57 6.37 13.72
CA TYR A 116 0.01 7.45 12.90
C TYR A 116 -0.94 7.84 11.74
N PRO A 117 -2.17 8.30 12.04
CA PRO A 117 -3.27 8.40 11.07
C PRO A 117 -2.97 9.31 9.87
N ASP A 118 -2.27 10.43 10.06
CA ASP A 118 -1.97 11.38 8.97
C ASP A 118 -0.60 11.14 8.31
N GLN A 119 0.20 10.23 8.87
CA GLN A 119 1.57 9.95 8.42
C GLN A 119 1.67 8.66 7.61
N VAL A 120 0.81 7.68 7.89
CA VAL A 120 0.80 6.38 7.22
C VAL A 120 -0.30 6.35 6.16
N HIS A 121 0.09 6.10 4.92
CA HIS A 121 -0.80 6.07 3.76
C HIS A 121 -0.77 4.66 3.18
N ILE A 122 -1.87 3.92 3.33
CA ILE A 122 -1.97 2.55 2.83
C ILE A 122 -2.76 2.57 1.52
N MET A 123 -2.13 2.14 0.44
CA MET A 123 -2.78 2.03 -0.87
C MET A 123 -3.32 0.63 -1.09
N LEU A 124 -4.41 0.57 -1.85
CA LEU A 124 -5.02 -0.65 -2.31
C LEU A 124 -4.11 -1.31 -3.36
N GLY A 125 -3.64 -2.52 -3.07
CA GLY A 125 -2.99 -3.38 -4.04
C GLY A 125 -3.99 -4.29 -4.77
N ASN A 126 -3.52 -4.96 -5.82
CA ASN A 126 -4.30 -5.97 -6.51
C ASN A 126 -4.58 -7.20 -5.61
N HIS A 127 -3.65 -7.56 -4.71
CA HIS A 127 -3.85 -8.65 -3.75
C HIS A 127 -4.90 -8.32 -2.69
N GLU A 128 -4.93 -7.10 -2.15
CA GLU A 128 -6.02 -6.68 -1.26
C GLU A 128 -7.37 -6.65 -1.99
N LEU A 129 -7.41 -6.16 -3.23
CA LEU A 129 -8.64 -6.17 -4.03
C LEU A 129 -9.11 -7.61 -4.32
N ALA A 130 -8.21 -8.52 -4.68
CA ALA A 130 -8.50 -9.94 -4.85
C ALA A 130 -9.12 -10.58 -3.60
N GLN A 131 -8.53 -10.30 -2.43
CA GLN A 131 -9.04 -10.75 -1.14
C GLN A 131 -10.44 -10.21 -0.85
N PHE A 132 -10.69 -8.94 -1.16
CA PHE A 132 -12.00 -8.30 -0.99
C PHE A 132 -13.08 -8.90 -1.90
N ILE A 133 -12.75 -9.14 -3.18
CA ILE A 133 -13.68 -9.72 -4.15
C ILE A 133 -13.93 -11.21 -3.86
N GLY A 134 -12.95 -11.88 -3.27
CA GLY A 134 -12.95 -13.34 -3.15
C GLY A 134 -12.45 -14.04 -4.42
N SER A 135 -11.79 -13.33 -5.34
CA SER A 135 -11.23 -13.86 -6.59
C SER A 135 -9.70 -13.87 -6.51
N GLY A 136 -9.06 -15.03 -6.64
CA GLY A 136 -7.62 -15.18 -6.44
C GLY A 136 -6.94 -16.07 -7.47
N THR A 137 -5.62 -15.87 -7.64
CA THR A 137 -4.79 -16.74 -8.49
C THR A 137 -4.62 -18.12 -7.85
N PHE A 138 -4.67 -19.17 -8.66
CA PHE A 138 -4.47 -20.56 -8.22
C PHE A 138 -2.99 -20.90 -8.04
N LYS A 139 -2.63 -21.54 -6.93
CA LYS A 139 -1.32 -22.16 -6.73
C LYS A 139 -1.51 -23.50 -6.01
N LYS A 140 -1.08 -24.61 -6.63
CA LYS A 140 -1.17 -25.97 -6.06
C LYS A 140 -2.58 -26.43 -5.61
N GLY A 141 -3.63 -25.97 -6.29
CA GLY A 141 -5.02 -26.40 -6.01
C GLY A 141 -5.75 -25.60 -4.92
N VAL A 142 -5.07 -24.65 -4.27
CA VAL A 142 -5.66 -23.67 -3.33
C VAL A 142 -5.46 -22.27 -3.91
N THR A 143 -6.45 -21.39 -3.78
CA THR A 143 -6.28 -19.97 -4.15
C THR A 143 -5.59 -19.25 -3.00
N HIS A 144 -4.78 -18.22 -3.29
CA HIS A 144 -4.16 -17.42 -2.20
C HIS A 144 -5.20 -16.83 -1.24
N VAL A 145 -6.38 -16.48 -1.76
CA VAL A 145 -7.53 -16.01 -0.97
C VAL A 145 -8.04 -17.09 -0.01
N GLN A 146 -8.20 -18.33 -0.47
CA GLN A 146 -8.61 -19.43 0.40
C GLN A 146 -7.56 -19.71 1.48
N ALA A 147 -6.28 -19.76 1.11
CA ALA A 147 -5.19 -19.96 2.06
C ALA A 147 -5.15 -18.87 3.14
N PHE A 148 -5.41 -17.61 2.76
CA PHE A 148 -5.49 -16.49 3.70
C PHE A 148 -6.70 -16.64 4.62
N ASN A 149 -7.85 -17.02 4.07
CA ASN A 149 -9.05 -17.26 4.86
C ASN A 149 -8.84 -18.38 5.88
N ASP A 150 -8.23 -19.49 5.47
CA ASP A 150 -7.89 -20.59 6.36
C ASP A 150 -6.91 -20.14 7.45
N GLY A 151 -5.95 -19.26 7.13
CA GLY A 151 -5.02 -18.68 8.09
C GLY A 151 -5.69 -17.75 9.12
N VAL A 152 -6.68 -16.95 8.71
CA VAL A 152 -7.52 -16.16 9.61
C VAL A 152 -8.34 -17.08 10.51
N ASP A 153 -9.01 -18.08 9.92
CA ASP A 153 -9.86 -19.03 10.62
C ASP A 153 -9.08 -19.83 11.67
N TYR A 154 -7.85 -20.22 11.32
CA TYR A 154 -6.93 -20.89 12.23
C TYR A 154 -6.53 -20.02 13.43
N ILE A 155 -6.26 -18.73 13.22
CA ILE A 155 -5.81 -17.82 14.30
C ILE A 155 -6.99 -17.45 15.22
N PHE A 156 -8.15 -17.15 14.66
CA PHE A 156 -9.24 -16.48 15.41
C PHE A 156 -10.43 -17.37 15.75
N GLY A 157 -10.51 -18.59 15.20
CA GLY A 157 -11.54 -19.58 15.53
C GLY A 157 -12.95 -19.00 15.38
N ASP A 158 -13.74 -19.04 16.46
CA ASP A 158 -15.13 -18.57 16.48
C ASP A 158 -15.29 -17.06 16.17
N ARG A 159 -14.21 -16.27 16.22
CA ARG A 159 -14.24 -14.81 15.93
C ARG A 159 -13.84 -14.48 14.50
N SER A 160 -13.57 -15.46 13.66
CA SER A 160 -12.98 -15.24 12.33
C SER A 160 -13.90 -14.50 11.37
N GLU A 161 -15.22 -14.73 11.44
CA GLU A 161 -16.18 -13.99 10.61
C GLU A 161 -16.13 -12.48 10.88
N GLU A 162 -16.07 -12.07 12.15
CA GLU A 162 -15.95 -10.65 12.51
C GLU A 162 -14.63 -10.05 12.03
N ILE A 163 -13.55 -10.84 12.07
CA ILE A 163 -12.23 -10.42 11.59
C ILE A 163 -12.24 -10.23 10.07
N HIS A 164 -12.82 -11.17 9.32
CA HIS A 164 -13.00 -11.05 7.86
C HIS A 164 -13.78 -9.81 7.48
N GLN A 165 -14.90 -9.54 8.16
CA GLN A 165 -15.70 -8.34 7.94
C GLN A 165 -14.88 -7.06 8.22
N ALA A 166 -14.08 -7.04 9.29
CA ALA A 166 -13.22 -5.92 9.62
C ALA A 166 -12.06 -5.73 8.62
N ILE A 167 -11.47 -6.82 8.12
CA ILE A 167 -10.46 -6.80 7.04
C ILE A 167 -11.06 -6.21 5.77
N ASN A 168 -12.25 -6.65 5.36
CA ASN A 168 -12.93 -6.12 4.17
C ASN A 168 -13.23 -4.63 4.30
N ALA A 169 -13.72 -4.19 5.46
CA ALA A 169 -13.94 -2.76 5.73
C ALA A 169 -12.63 -1.95 5.66
N PHE A 170 -11.53 -2.51 6.18
CA PHE A 170 -10.22 -1.89 6.11
C PHE A 170 -9.71 -1.79 4.67
N ILE A 171 -9.78 -2.86 3.88
CA ILE A 171 -9.40 -2.87 2.47
C ILE A 171 -10.21 -1.84 1.67
N ALA A 172 -11.54 -1.81 1.85
CA ALA A 172 -12.41 -0.85 1.16
C ALA A 172 -12.10 0.62 1.50
N SER A 173 -11.39 0.87 2.61
CA SER A 173 -10.97 2.21 3.03
C SER A 173 -9.63 2.67 2.46
N MET A 174 -8.84 1.77 1.85
CA MET A 174 -7.51 2.09 1.34
C MET A 174 -7.52 3.15 0.23
N LEU A 175 -6.37 3.76 -0.02
CA LEU A 175 -6.19 4.78 -1.05
C LEU A 175 -5.91 4.14 -2.41
N LEU A 176 -6.33 4.76 -3.50
CA LEU A 176 -5.92 4.37 -4.86
C LEU A 176 -4.56 4.97 -5.24
N ALA A 177 -4.21 6.12 -4.65
CA ALA A 177 -2.94 6.78 -4.90
C ALA A 177 -2.57 7.79 -3.81
N VAL A 178 -1.29 8.16 -3.77
CA VAL A 178 -0.73 9.24 -2.97
C VAL A 178 -0.06 10.25 -3.90
N LYS A 179 -0.53 11.50 -3.90
CA LYS A 179 0.01 12.59 -4.71
C LYS A 179 0.91 13.49 -3.88
N CYS A 180 2.14 13.69 -4.34
CA CYS A 180 3.09 14.63 -3.79
C CYS A 180 2.95 16.00 -4.49
N PRO A 181 3.23 17.12 -3.79
CA PRO A 181 3.12 18.47 -4.36
C PRO A 181 4.15 18.76 -5.48
N ASN A 182 5.21 17.96 -5.57
CA ASN A 182 6.29 18.10 -6.55
C ASN A 182 6.05 17.34 -7.87
N GLY A 183 4.83 16.83 -8.07
CA GLY A 183 4.45 16.13 -9.31
C GLY A 183 4.72 14.62 -9.29
N ILE A 184 5.18 14.05 -8.17
CA ILE A 184 5.24 12.59 -8.01
C ILE A 184 3.87 12.06 -7.60
N MET A 185 3.42 10.97 -8.23
CA MET A 185 2.24 10.23 -7.81
C MET A 185 2.61 8.77 -7.60
N CYS A 186 2.31 8.27 -6.40
CA CYS A 186 2.45 6.87 -6.08
C CYS A 186 1.08 6.20 -6.21
N SER A 187 1.01 5.10 -6.95
CA SER A 187 -0.17 4.23 -7.04
C SER A 187 0.36 2.80 -7.17
N HIS A 188 -0.40 1.80 -6.73
CA HIS A 188 0.12 0.43 -6.78
C HIS A 188 0.40 -0.01 -8.24
N SER A 189 -0.48 0.34 -9.18
CA SER A 189 -0.21 0.24 -10.62
C SER A 189 -0.95 1.35 -11.40
N LEU A 190 -1.00 1.22 -12.73
CA LEU A 190 -1.75 2.02 -13.68
C LEU A 190 -2.50 1.07 -14.65
N PRO A 191 -3.57 1.52 -15.33
CA PRO A 191 -4.24 0.69 -16.35
C PRO A 191 -3.32 0.20 -17.46
N SER A 192 -3.56 -1.03 -17.92
CA SER A 192 -2.91 -1.57 -19.12
C SER A 192 -3.33 -0.78 -20.38
N PRO A 193 -2.52 -0.74 -21.45
CA PRO A 193 -2.85 -0.02 -22.68
C PRO A 193 -4.22 -0.40 -23.26
N ASN A 194 -4.59 -1.68 -23.23
CA ASN A 194 -5.89 -2.17 -23.73
C ASN A 194 -7.09 -1.74 -22.89
N ARG A 195 -6.89 -1.27 -21.65
CA ARG A 195 -7.95 -0.77 -20.77
C ARG A 195 -8.13 0.75 -20.85
N MET A 196 -7.18 1.46 -21.45
CA MET A 196 -7.18 2.93 -21.48
C MET A 196 -8.35 3.55 -22.23
N LEU A 197 -8.96 2.84 -23.19
CA LEU A 197 -10.10 3.40 -23.93
C LEU A 197 -11.33 3.61 -23.02
N GLU A 198 -11.58 2.65 -22.14
CA GLU A 198 -12.77 2.61 -21.27
C GLU A 198 -12.52 3.18 -19.88
N PHE A 199 -11.26 3.26 -19.46
CA PHE A 199 -10.87 3.72 -18.12
C PHE A 199 -11.31 5.18 -17.85
N ASP A 200 -12.05 5.40 -16.76
CA ASP A 200 -12.37 6.73 -16.26
C ASP A 200 -11.28 7.23 -15.28
N PRO A 201 -10.42 8.18 -15.68
CA PRO A 201 -9.40 8.72 -14.80
C PRO A 201 -9.98 9.49 -13.61
N LYS A 202 -11.28 9.83 -13.61
CA LYS A 202 -11.92 10.56 -12.50
C LYS A 202 -12.19 9.69 -11.27
N VAL A 203 -12.05 8.36 -11.38
CA VAL A 203 -12.27 7.42 -10.26
C VAL A 203 -11.49 7.82 -9.01
N ILE A 204 -10.27 8.35 -9.16
CA ILE A 204 -9.39 8.73 -8.05
C ILE A 204 -9.89 9.97 -7.28
N HIS A 205 -10.67 10.85 -7.93
CA HIS A 205 -11.07 12.16 -7.37
C HIS A 205 -12.30 12.09 -6.46
N ARG A 206 -13.03 10.98 -6.48
CA ARG A 206 -14.21 10.75 -5.64
C ARG A 206 -13.94 9.67 -4.61
N LYS A 207 -14.81 9.54 -3.61
CA LYS A 207 -14.75 8.43 -2.64
C LYS A 207 -15.02 7.08 -3.35
N ILE A 208 -14.25 6.05 -3.01
CA ILE A 208 -14.49 4.66 -3.45
C ILE A 208 -15.88 4.23 -2.99
N LYS A 209 -16.64 3.63 -3.91
CA LYS A 209 -17.92 2.97 -3.67
C LYS A 209 -17.73 1.46 -3.75
N GLN A 210 -18.68 0.71 -3.20
CA GLN A 210 -18.65 -0.75 -3.26
C GLN A 210 -18.52 -1.28 -4.70
N ASP A 211 -19.27 -0.73 -5.65
CA ASP A 211 -19.23 -1.15 -7.06
C ASP A 211 -17.89 -0.88 -7.73
N ASP A 212 -17.08 0.04 -7.20
CA ASP A 212 -15.73 0.25 -7.69
C ASP A 212 -14.79 -0.88 -7.30
N LEU A 213 -15.12 -1.68 -6.28
CA LEU A 213 -14.30 -2.79 -5.80
C LEU A 213 -14.72 -4.12 -6.42
N ALA A 214 -15.33 -4.08 -7.62
CA ALA A 214 -15.71 -5.25 -8.40
C ALA A 214 -14.66 -5.58 -9.48
N ASP A 215 -14.72 -6.81 -9.99
CA ASP A 215 -13.96 -7.22 -11.17
C ASP A 215 -14.27 -6.30 -12.35
N ASN A 216 -13.25 -6.05 -13.18
CA ASN A 216 -13.32 -5.22 -14.39
C ASN A 216 -13.69 -3.73 -14.18
N SER A 217 -13.86 -3.24 -12.95
CA SER A 217 -14.01 -1.82 -12.64
C SER A 217 -12.77 -0.97 -13.02
N ASP A 218 -12.90 0.35 -12.93
CA ASP A 218 -11.75 1.26 -13.08
C ASP A 218 -10.68 1.05 -12.01
N VAL A 219 -11.08 0.74 -10.76
CA VAL A 219 -10.13 0.42 -9.70
C VAL A 219 -9.42 -0.88 -10.00
N TYR A 220 -10.15 -1.90 -10.49
CA TYR A 220 -9.54 -3.15 -10.95
C TYR A 220 -8.50 -2.86 -12.04
N ALA A 221 -8.84 -2.07 -13.05
CA ALA A 221 -7.90 -1.70 -14.11
C ALA A 221 -6.67 -0.96 -13.55
N LEU A 222 -6.87 -0.07 -12.58
CA LEU A 222 -5.80 0.71 -11.94
C LEU A 222 -4.82 -0.18 -11.18
N VAL A 223 -5.30 -1.15 -10.39
CA VAL A 223 -4.41 -1.98 -9.55
C VAL A 223 -3.83 -3.18 -10.31
N TRP A 224 -4.51 -3.70 -11.33
CA TRP A 224 -4.05 -4.89 -12.07
C TRP A 224 -3.25 -4.60 -13.34
N GLY A 225 -3.28 -3.39 -13.86
CA GLY A 225 -2.70 -3.11 -15.17
C GLY A 225 -1.19 -3.31 -15.24
N ARG A 226 -0.67 -3.67 -16.40
CA ARG A 226 0.75 -3.96 -16.67
C ARG A 226 1.15 -3.47 -18.06
N ASN A 227 2.45 -3.44 -18.32
CA ASN A 227 3.02 -3.11 -19.64
C ASN A 227 2.61 -1.71 -20.12
N GLN A 228 2.65 -0.72 -19.21
CA GLN A 228 2.32 0.66 -19.53
C GLN A 228 3.26 1.20 -20.61
N THR A 229 2.70 1.96 -21.54
CA THR A 229 3.42 2.63 -22.62
C THR A 229 3.56 4.13 -22.33
N PRO A 230 4.41 4.85 -23.09
CA PRO A 230 4.49 6.30 -23.02
C PRO A 230 3.13 7.00 -23.24
N ASP A 231 2.25 6.44 -24.08
CA ASP A 231 0.90 6.98 -24.31
C ASP A 231 0.01 6.87 -23.06
N VAL A 232 0.01 5.70 -22.40
CA VAL A 232 -0.71 5.49 -21.13
C VAL A 232 -0.27 6.51 -20.10
N THR A 233 1.04 6.61 -19.88
CA THR A 233 1.61 7.52 -18.87
C THR A 233 1.37 8.98 -19.22
N SER A 234 1.51 9.39 -20.48
CA SER A 234 1.22 10.76 -20.93
C SER A 234 -0.24 11.17 -20.70
N ARG A 235 -1.19 10.28 -21.02
CA ARG A 235 -2.62 10.55 -20.81
C ARG A 235 -2.96 10.71 -19.33
N LEU A 236 -2.37 9.89 -18.46
CA LEU A 236 -2.61 9.95 -17.02
C LEU A 236 -1.87 11.12 -16.35
N GLN A 237 -0.66 11.47 -16.80
CA GLN A 237 0.05 12.68 -16.39
C GLN A 237 -0.81 13.92 -16.63
N PHE A 238 -1.41 14.03 -17.82
CA PHE A 238 -2.33 15.12 -18.15
C PHE A 238 -3.60 15.08 -17.28
N ALA A 239 -4.24 13.92 -17.16
CA ALA A 239 -5.50 13.79 -16.42
C ALA A 239 -5.36 14.07 -14.93
N TRP A 240 -4.21 13.74 -14.33
CA TRP A 240 -4.00 13.83 -12.89
C TRP A 240 -3.05 14.92 -12.45
N ASP A 241 -2.54 15.73 -13.39
CA ASP A 241 -1.54 16.77 -13.14
C ASP A 241 -0.34 16.19 -12.38
N THR A 242 0.25 15.16 -13.00
CA THR A 242 1.37 14.38 -12.47
C THR A 242 2.52 14.41 -13.45
N ARG A 243 3.74 14.33 -12.93
CA ARG A 243 4.97 14.32 -13.72
C ARG A 243 5.67 12.97 -13.71
N VAL A 244 5.71 12.27 -12.58
CA VAL A 244 6.32 10.93 -12.50
C VAL A 244 5.43 10.01 -11.68
N PHE A 245 5.29 8.78 -12.14
CA PHE A 245 4.65 7.70 -11.42
C PHE A 245 5.68 6.83 -10.70
N VAL A 246 5.38 6.47 -9.45
CA VAL A 246 6.11 5.45 -8.70
C VAL A 246 5.12 4.35 -8.35
N CYS A 247 5.32 3.18 -8.93
CA CYS A 247 4.40 2.05 -8.82
C CYS A 247 5.11 0.79 -8.31
N GLY A 248 4.33 -0.21 -7.92
CA GLY A 248 4.81 -1.57 -7.70
C GLY A 248 4.24 -2.51 -8.75
N HIS A 249 3.71 -3.66 -8.32
CA HIS A 249 3.02 -4.73 -9.07
C HIS A 249 3.87 -5.44 -10.14
N GLN A 250 4.77 -4.72 -10.78
CA GLN A 250 5.61 -5.19 -11.87
C GLN A 250 6.96 -5.64 -11.36
N LYS A 251 7.54 -6.58 -12.11
CA LYS A 251 8.79 -7.23 -11.73
C LYS A 251 9.93 -6.21 -11.74
N ALA A 252 10.66 -6.14 -10.63
CA ALA A 252 11.86 -5.32 -10.47
C ALA A 252 12.94 -6.11 -9.72
N ASP A 253 13.65 -7.00 -10.42
CA ASP A 253 14.57 -7.98 -9.80
C ASP A 253 15.67 -7.32 -8.94
N MET A 254 16.11 -6.12 -9.32
CA MET A 254 17.12 -5.35 -8.59
C MET A 254 16.51 -4.31 -7.64
N GLY A 255 15.22 -4.44 -7.33
CA GLY A 255 14.47 -3.59 -6.41
C GLY A 255 13.78 -2.38 -7.06
N TYR A 256 14.22 -1.95 -8.25
CA TYR A 256 13.50 -0.97 -9.06
C TYR A 256 13.73 -1.22 -10.57
N GLU A 257 12.85 -0.68 -11.41
CA GLU A 257 12.95 -0.73 -12.87
C GLU A 257 12.26 0.50 -13.49
N THR A 258 12.70 0.96 -14.65
CA THR A 258 11.98 2.01 -15.41
C THR A 258 11.09 1.39 -16.47
N GLN A 259 9.79 1.66 -16.43
CA GLN A 259 8.84 1.16 -17.43
C GLN A 259 8.68 2.14 -18.60
N THR A 260 8.73 3.45 -18.32
CA THR A 260 8.73 4.55 -19.30
C THR A 260 9.60 5.69 -18.76
N ASP A 261 9.81 6.74 -19.55
CA ASP A 261 10.53 7.96 -19.13
C ASP A 261 9.87 8.72 -17.97
N SER A 262 8.67 8.30 -17.55
CA SER A 262 7.89 8.92 -16.46
C SER A 262 7.35 7.91 -15.45
N MET A 263 7.81 6.66 -15.46
CA MET A 263 7.32 5.61 -14.57
C MET A 263 8.46 4.76 -13.98
N LEU A 264 8.58 4.81 -12.66
CA LEU A 264 9.44 3.96 -11.86
C LEU A 264 8.61 2.82 -11.25
N ILE A 265 9.08 1.59 -11.39
CA ILE A 265 8.62 0.43 -10.65
C ILE A 265 9.56 0.24 -9.46
N LEU A 266 9.00 0.00 -8.28
CA LEU A 266 9.70 -0.21 -7.02
C LEU A 266 9.20 -1.51 -6.39
N ALA A 267 10.11 -2.30 -5.83
CA ALA A 267 9.79 -3.54 -5.12
C ALA A 267 10.42 -3.50 -3.72
N SER A 268 9.69 -3.94 -2.70
CA SER A 268 10.15 -3.97 -1.29
C SER A 268 10.01 -5.35 -0.64
N ASN A 269 9.73 -6.41 -1.43
CA ASN A 269 9.33 -7.74 -0.97
C ASN A 269 10.40 -8.84 -1.12
N HIS A 270 11.64 -8.52 -1.52
CA HIS A 270 12.69 -9.53 -1.74
C HIS A 270 14.10 -8.99 -1.41
N GLY A 271 15.13 -9.84 -1.48
CA GLY A 271 16.49 -9.50 -1.02
C GLY A 271 17.16 -8.28 -1.67
N HIS A 272 16.66 -7.80 -2.81
CA HIS A 272 17.08 -6.56 -3.46
C HIS A 272 16.10 -5.40 -3.25
N GLY A 273 15.11 -5.57 -2.37
CA GLY A 273 14.04 -4.63 -2.14
C GLY A 273 14.56 -3.26 -1.74
N MET A 274 13.89 -2.24 -2.24
CA MET A 274 14.27 -0.83 -2.12
C MET A 274 13.15 -0.02 -1.50
N VAL A 275 13.49 1.16 -1.03
CA VAL A 275 12.58 2.26 -0.70
C VAL A 275 13.06 3.54 -1.33
N LEU A 276 12.17 4.51 -1.50
CA LEU A 276 12.48 5.77 -2.12
C LEU A 276 12.14 6.94 -1.17
N PRO A 277 13.14 7.52 -0.48
CA PRO A 277 12.96 8.72 0.33
C PRO A 277 12.82 9.97 -0.55
N ILE A 278 11.75 10.72 -0.34
CA ILE A 278 11.43 11.96 -1.08
C ILE A 278 11.25 13.11 -0.12
N ARG A 279 11.93 14.22 -0.39
CA ARG A 279 11.61 15.53 0.17
C ARG A 279 10.51 16.20 -0.62
N LEU A 280 9.41 16.55 0.04
CA LEU A 280 8.20 17.08 -0.61
C LEU A 280 8.39 18.49 -1.17
N ASP A 281 9.38 19.23 -0.68
CA ASP A 281 9.73 20.59 -1.11
C ASP A 281 10.77 20.64 -2.26
N GLU A 282 11.26 19.48 -2.71
CA GLU A 282 12.21 19.36 -3.83
C GLU A 282 11.51 18.88 -5.11
N LYS A 283 12.10 19.21 -6.26
CA LYS A 283 11.70 18.69 -7.58
C LYS A 283 12.65 17.58 -8.02
N TYR A 284 12.12 16.60 -8.74
CA TYR A 284 12.86 15.41 -9.16
C TYR A 284 12.58 15.08 -10.61
N GLU A 285 13.61 14.75 -11.38
CA GLU A 285 13.54 13.94 -12.60
C GLU A 285 13.52 12.45 -12.25
N LEU A 286 13.06 11.60 -13.18
CA LEU A 286 13.04 10.15 -12.96
C LEU A 286 14.44 9.60 -12.62
N SER A 287 15.48 10.11 -13.26
CA SER A 287 16.88 9.76 -12.97
C SER A 287 17.29 10.10 -11.54
N ASP A 288 16.78 11.20 -10.98
CA ASP A 288 17.05 11.57 -9.58
C ASP A 288 16.43 10.55 -8.62
N LEU A 289 15.23 10.04 -8.95
CA LEU A 289 14.54 9.04 -8.15
C LEU A 289 15.32 7.72 -8.12
N MET A 290 15.81 7.27 -9.28
CA MET A 290 16.59 6.02 -9.39
C MET A 290 17.83 6.04 -8.51
N VAL A 291 18.58 7.16 -8.51
CA VAL A 291 19.80 7.31 -7.70
C VAL A 291 19.49 7.41 -6.19
N ARG A 292 18.26 7.79 -5.84
CA ARG A 292 17.81 7.92 -4.45
C ARG A 292 17.20 6.65 -3.86
N CYS A 293 17.00 5.61 -4.65
CA CYS A 293 16.56 4.31 -4.13
C CYS A 293 17.55 3.79 -3.08
N VAL A 294 17.03 3.37 -1.93
CA VAL A 294 17.81 2.87 -0.79
C VAL A 294 17.50 1.39 -0.59
N PRO A 295 18.52 0.50 -0.58
CA PRO A 295 18.30 -0.93 -0.37
C PRO A 295 17.91 -1.22 1.07
N LEU A 296 16.87 -2.04 1.27
CA LEU A 296 16.39 -2.42 2.59
C LEU A 296 17.31 -3.41 3.31
N ALA A 297 17.95 -4.32 2.55
CA ALA A 297 18.88 -5.31 3.10
C ALA A 297 20.16 -4.69 3.71
N GLY A 298 20.50 -3.44 3.34
CA GLY A 298 21.66 -2.71 3.84
C GLY A 298 21.38 -1.77 5.02
N VAL A 299 20.13 -1.72 5.50
CA VAL A 299 19.72 -0.84 6.60
C VAL A 299 20.04 -1.51 7.92
N MET A 300 21.11 -1.07 8.58
CA MET A 300 21.45 -1.43 9.98
C MET A 300 20.86 -0.44 10.96
#